data_AF-A0A443SEQ4-F1
#
_entry.id   AF-A0A443SEQ4-F1
#
_cell.length_a   1.000
_cell.length_b   1.000
_cell.length_c   1.000
_cell.angle_alpha   90.00
_cell.angle_beta   90.00
_cell.angle_gamma   90.00
#
_symmetry.space_group_name_H-M   'P 1'
#
loop_
_entity.id
_entity.type
_entity.pdbx_description
1 polymer ?
#
loop_
_entity_poly.entity_id
_entity_poly.type
_entity_poly.pdbx_seq_one_letter_code
_entity_poly.pdbx_strand_id
1 'polypeptide(L)'
;MGLRSGSKQLIRQCTNNGPQRDPISGVVVKERRLAANARERRRMHSLNIAFDKLREVVPSFENDRKLSKYETLQMAQSYINALCDLLNGEDSKSDNQDSTSDNQDSPSESDQS
;
A
#
# COMPACT_ATOMS: atom_id res chain seq x y z
N MET A 1 -58.95 14.97 28.44
CA MET A 1 -58.91 13.70 27.68
C MET A 1 -58.22 13.97 26.35
N GLY A 2 -56.94 13.62 26.23
CA GLY A 2 -56.10 13.96 25.08
C GLY A 2 -56.29 12.96 23.94
N LEU A 3 -56.68 13.45 22.77
CA LEU A 3 -56.73 12.69 21.53
C LEU A 3 -55.29 12.48 21.05
N ARG A 4 -54.80 11.24 21.09
CA ARG A 4 -53.49 10.88 20.55
C ARG A 4 -53.53 11.03 19.03
N SER A 5 -52.86 12.06 18.52
CA SER A 5 -52.56 12.25 17.11
C SER A 5 -51.64 11.12 16.65
N GLY A 6 -52.21 10.10 16.00
CA GLY A 6 -51.46 9.04 15.34
C GLY A 6 -50.84 9.57 14.06
N SER A 7 -49.58 10.01 14.15
CA SER A 7 -48.71 10.26 13.01
C SER A 7 -48.65 8.99 12.17
N LYS A 8 -49.35 8.96 11.04
CA LYS A 8 -49.27 7.86 10.07
C LYS A 8 -47.80 7.77 9.64
N GLN A 9 -47.10 6.70 10.02
CA GLN A 9 -45.84 6.33 9.38
C GLN A 9 -46.12 6.27 7.88
N LEU A 10 -45.53 7.19 7.13
CA LEU A 10 -45.36 7.01 5.70
C LEU A 10 -44.35 5.88 5.55
N ILE A 11 -44.83 4.64 5.50
CA ILE A 11 -44.02 3.52 5.04
C ILE A 11 -43.58 3.91 3.64
N ARG A 12 -42.29 4.20 3.50
CA ARG A 12 -41.62 4.36 2.21
C ARG A 12 -41.78 3.02 1.53
N GLN A 13 -42.84 2.86 0.75
CA GLN A 13 -43.01 1.73 -0.13
C GLN A 13 -41.82 1.79 -1.08
N CYS A 14 -40.85 0.92 -0.86
CA CYS A 14 -39.82 0.62 -1.82
C CYS A 14 -40.54 0.00 -3.02
N THR A 15 -40.99 0.83 -3.96
CA THR A 15 -41.50 0.34 -5.23
C THR A 15 -40.34 -0.36 -5.92
N ASN A 16 -40.37 -1.70 -5.90
CA ASN A 16 -39.43 -2.60 -6.56
C ASN A 16 -39.54 -2.55 -8.10
N ASN A 17 -39.74 -1.37 -8.68
CA ASN A 17 -39.75 -1.15 -10.12
C ASN A 17 -38.59 -0.21 -10.48
N GLY A 18 -37.36 -0.67 -10.20
CA GLY A 18 -36.19 -0.17 -10.92
C GLY A 18 -36.21 -0.71 -12.35
N PRO A 19 -35.62 -0.01 -13.34
CA PRO A 19 -35.54 -0.51 -14.70
C PRO A 19 -34.94 -1.91 -14.67
N GLN A 20 -35.68 -2.87 -15.21
CA GLN A 20 -35.29 -4.26 -15.34
C GLN A 20 -33.88 -4.27 -15.95
N ARG A 21 -32.87 -4.61 -15.14
CA ARG A 21 -31.51 -4.69 -15.63
C ARG A 21 -31.47 -5.89 -16.53
N ASP A 22 -31.61 -5.65 -17.84
CA ASP A 22 -31.33 -6.67 -18.83
C ASP A 22 -29.96 -7.30 -18.52
N PRO A 23 -29.84 -8.63 -18.56
CA PRO A 23 -28.59 -9.29 -18.27
C PRO A 23 -27.53 -8.71 -19.20
N ILE A 24 -26.57 -7.98 -18.61
CA ILE A 24 -25.51 -7.31 -19.35
C ILE A 24 -24.81 -8.38 -20.18
N SER A 25 -24.87 -8.24 -21.51
CA SER A 25 -24.22 -9.18 -22.44
C SER A 25 -22.79 -9.45 -21.97
N GLY A 26 -22.38 -10.73 -21.95
CA GLY A 26 -21.06 -11.13 -21.47
C GLY A 26 -19.90 -10.38 -22.15
N VAL A 27 -20.13 -9.90 -23.37
CA VAL A 27 -19.21 -9.02 -24.12
C VAL A 27 -19.04 -7.68 -23.41
N VAL A 28 -20.13 -7.01 -23.02
CA VAL A 28 -20.10 -5.71 -22.32
C VAL A 28 -19.46 -5.84 -20.94
N VAL A 29 -19.69 -6.96 -20.23
CA VAL A 29 -19.00 -7.23 -18.95
C VAL A 29 -17.49 -7.36 -19.16
N LYS A 30 -17.07 -8.09 -20.21
CA LYS A 30 -15.66 -8.26 -20.55
C LYS A 30 -15.00 -6.93 -20.93
N GLU A 31 -15.65 -6.11 -21.73
CA GLU A 31 -15.15 -4.78 -22.12
C GLU A 31 -14.99 -3.85 -20.90
N ARG A 32 -15.98 -3.83 -20.00
CA ARG A 32 -15.89 -3.05 -18.75
C ARG A 32 -14.71 -3.49 -17.90
N ARG A 33 -14.47 -4.80 -17.77
CA ARG A 33 -13.32 -5.35 -17.07
C ARG A 33 -12.00 -4.95 -17.72
N LEU A 34 -11.90 -5.02 -19.05
CA LEU A 34 -10.71 -4.61 -19.79
C LEU A 34 -10.41 -3.12 -19.59
N ALA A 35 -11.44 -2.26 -19.67
CA ALA A 35 -11.32 -0.83 -19.42
C ALA A 35 -10.89 -0.54 -17.98
N ALA A 36 -11.40 -1.28 -16.99
CA ALA A 36 -10.97 -1.17 -15.59
C ALA A 36 -9.50 -1.55 -15.41
N ASN A 37 -9.07 -2.68 -15.98
CA ASN A 37 -7.68 -3.12 -15.92
C ASN A 37 -6.73 -2.13 -16.59
N ALA A 38 -7.13 -1.51 -17.70
CA ALA A 38 -6.36 -0.48 -18.37
C ALA A 38 -6.20 0.79 -17.52
N ARG A 39 -7.22 1.17 -16.74
CA ARG A 39 -7.12 2.28 -15.79
C ARG A 39 -6.15 1.96 -14.65
N GLU A 40 -6.24 0.77 -14.08
CA GLU A 40 -5.35 0.39 -12.98
C GLU A 40 -3.89 0.31 -13.42
N ARG A 41 -3.63 -0.20 -14.64
CA ARG A 41 -2.27 -0.16 -15.21
C ARG A 41 -1.72 1.25 -15.31
N ARG A 42 -2.54 2.22 -15.76
CA ARG A 42 -2.11 3.64 -15.83
C ARG A 42 -1.83 4.21 -14.45
N ARG A 43 -2.69 3.94 -13.47
CA ARG A 43 -2.48 4.34 -12.06
C ARG A 43 -1.17 3.77 -11.51
N MET A 44 -0.93 2.47 -11.69
CA MET A 44 0.31 1.82 -11.25
C MET A 44 1.54 2.32 -12.00
N HIS A 45 1.42 2.64 -13.29
CA HIS A 45 2.51 3.23 -14.07
C HIS A 45 2.91 4.60 -13.51
N SER A 46 1.96 5.49 -13.21
CA SER A 46 2.27 6.77 -12.55
C SER A 46 2.93 6.61 -11.19
N LEU A 47 2.50 5.61 -10.40
CA LEU A 47 3.13 5.30 -9.12
C LEU A 47 4.58 4.83 -9.31
N ASN A 48 4.82 3.92 -10.25
CA ASN A 48 6.17 3.41 -10.51
C ASN A 48 7.10 4.53 -11.02
N ILE A 49 6.61 5.47 -11.85
CA ILE A 49 7.38 6.65 -12.26
C ILE A 49 7.79 7.48 -11.04
N ALA A 50 6.86 7.76 -10.12
CA ALA A 50 7.18 8.50 -8.90
C ALA A 50 8.22 7.76 -8.04
N PHE A 51 8.14 6.42 -8.03
CA PHE A 51 9.09 5.57 -7.34
C PHE A 51 10.48 5.59 -7.97
N ASP A 52 10.57 5.62 -9.30
CA ASP A 52 11.85 5.75 -10.02
C ASP A 52 12.49 7.12 -9.76
N LYS A 53 11.70 8.20 -9.76
CA LYS A 53 12.17 9.55 -9.37
C LYS A 53 12.72 9.59 -7.94
N LEU A 54 12.09 8.85 -7.02
CA LEU A 54 12.63 8.74 -5.66
C LEU A 54 14.00 8.06 -5.66
N ARG A 55 14.19 7.00 -6.47
CA ARG A 55 15.50 6.31 -6.56
C ARG A 55 16.61 7.22 -7.11
N GLU A 56 16.28 8.14 -8.01
CA GLU A 56 17.27 9.08 -8.58
C GLU A 56 17.88 10.01 -7.53
N VAL A 57 17.17 10.28 -6.43
CA VAL A 57 17.62 11.18 -5.35
C VAL A 57 18.04 10.44 -4.08
N VAL A 58 17.81 9.13 -4.01
CA VAL A 58 18.21 8.31 -2.86
C VAL A 58 19.65 7.82 -3.08
N PRO A 59 20.56 8.01 -2.10
CA PRO A 59 21.92 7.51 -2.21
C PRO A 59 21.93 5.97 -2.29
N SER A 60 22.65 5.43 -3.28
CA SER A 60 22.85 3.99 -3.48
C SER A 60 24.33 3.69 -3.66
N PHE A 61 24.83 2.65 -2.99
CA PHE A 61 26.22 2.18 -3.10
C PHE A 61 26.43 1.20 -4.27
N GLU A 62 25.35 0.60 -4.76
CA GLU A 62 25.38 -0.29 -5.91
C GLU A 62 25.10 0.53 -7.17
N ASN A 63 26.16 1.04 -7.81
CA ASN A 63 26.07 2.03 -8.90
C ASN A 63 25.19 1.62 -10.10
N ASP A 64 24.91 0.32 -10.27
CA ASP A 64 24.11 -0.20 -11.39
C ASP A 64 22.87 -0.99 -10.98
N ARG A 65 22.66 -1.29 -9.68
CA ARG A 65 21.49 -2.06 -9.25
C ARG A 65 20.36 -1.15 -8.78
N LYS A 66 19.17 -1.37 -9.34
CA LYS A 66 17.94 -0.72 -8.86
C LYS A 66 17.53 -1.31 -7.50
N LEU A 67 17.43 -0.46 -6.49
CA LEU A 67 16.87 -0.80 -5.19
C LEU A 67 15.43 -1.32 -5.31
N SER A 68 15.09 -2.34 -4.52
CA SER A 68 13.71 -2.81 -4.38
C SER A 68 12.80 -1.72 -3.80
N LYS A 69 11.48 -1.95 -3.82
CA LYS A 69 10.54 -0.98 -3.26
C LYS A 69 10.72 -0.79 -1.75
N TYR A 70 11.02 -1.87 -1.03
CA TYR A 70 11.26 -1.77 0.40
C TYR A 70 12.56 -1.02 0.69
N GLU A 71 13.66 -1.43 0.06
CA GLU A 71 14.98 -0.80 0.26
C GLU A 71 14.95 0.69 -0.08
N THR A 72 14.29 1.10 -1.18
CA THR A 72 14.19 2.51 -1.55
C THR A 72 13.46 3.34 -0.49
N LEU A 73 12.39 2.81 0.12
CA LEU A 73 11.66 3.51 1.18
C LEU A 73 12.50 3.63 2.46
N GLN A 74 13.18 2.54 2.84
CA GLN A 74 14.07 2.52 3.99
C GLN A 74 15.23 3.52 3.82
N MET A 75 15.89 3.48 2.67
CA MET A 75 16.98 4.39 2.33
C MET A 75 16.53 5.85 2.27
N ALA A 76 15.34 6.13 1.71
CA ALA A 76 14.78 7.48 1.69
C ALA A 76 14.54 8.01 3.11
N GLN A 77 13.99 7.19 4.02
CA GLN A 77 13.79 7.57 5.41
C GLN A 77 15.12 7.88 6.11
N SER A 78 16.10 6.98 6.00
CA SER A 78 17.43 7.17 6.57
C SER A 78 18.11 8.42 6.00
N TYR A 79 17.96 8.67 4.70
CA TYR A 79 18.57 9.83 4.06
C TYR A 79 17.96 11.15 4.51
N ILE A 80 16.62 11.22 4.63
CA ILE A 80 15.95 12.41 5.19
C ILE A 80 16.47 12.68 6.60
N ASN A 81 16.54 11.67 7.46
CA ASN A 81 17.03 11.83 8.83
C ASN A 81 18.47 12.33 8.86
N ALA A 82 19.37 11.72 8.06
CA ALA A 82 20.77 12.14 7.99
C ALA A 82 20.92 13.59 7.52
N LEU A 83 20.12 14.03 6.55
CA LEU A 83 20.10 15.43 6.12
C LEU A 83 19.56 16.36 7.21
N CYS A 84 18.54 15.95 7.96
CA CYS A 84 18.03 16.71 9.11
C CYS A 84 19.09 16.86 10.20
N ASP A 85 19.80 15.78 10.55
CA ASP A 85 20.85 15.79 11.57
C ASP A 85 22.02 16.69 11.16
N LEU A 86 22.44 16.60 9.89
CA LEU A 86 23.49 17.46 9.33
C LEU A 86 23.12 18.95 9.38
N LEU A 87 21.87 19.29 9.09
CA LEU A 87 21.38 20.68 9.11
C LEU A 87 21.18 21.23 10.52
N ASN A 88 20.79 20.36 11.47
CA ASN A 88 20.58 20.75 12.86
C ASN A 88 21.90 20.87 13.65
N GLY A 89 23.03 20.55 13.02
CA GLY A 89 24.36 20.73 13.58
C GLY A 89 24.64 19.78 14.73
N GLU A 90 24.90 18.50 14.43
CA GLU A 90 25.72 17.57 15.23
C GLU A 90 25.56 17.68 16.77
N ASP A 91 24.35 17.90 17.30
CA ASP A 91 24.09 17.81 18.73
C ASP A 91 23.80 16.35 19.10
N SER A 92 24.86 15.54 19.09
CA SER A 92 25.09 14.41 19.99
C SER A 92 23.97 13.38 20.13
N LYS A 93 23.84 12.40 19.21
CA LYS A 93 23.28 11.06 19.53
C LYS A 93 23.92 9.95 18.73
N SER A 94 25.12 9.57 19.14
CA SER A 94 25.61 8.20 19.01
C SER A 94 24.83 7.32 19.99
N ASP A 95 23.67 6.80 19.60
CA ASP A 95 22.94 5.81 20.39
C ASP A 95 22.68 4.54 19.58
N ASN A 96 23.57 3.57 19.83
CA ASN A 96 23.34 2.12 19.89
C ASN A 96 22.03 1.58 19.30
N GLN A 97 22.16 0.81 18.22
CA GLN A 97 21.42 -0.44 18.07
C GLN A 97 22.45 -1.57 17.92
N ASP A 98 22.83 -2.17 19.03
CA ASP A 98 22.12 -3.29 19.68
C ASP A 98 22.47 -4.61 18.98
N SER A 99 23.50 -5.22 19.56
CA SER A 99 23.91 -6.59 19.35
C SER A 99 22.80 -7.52 19.85
N THR A 100 21.81 -7.84 19.01
CA THR A 100 20.99 -9.03 19.25
C THR A 100 21.71 -10.27 18.72
N SER A 101 22.55 -10.78 19.61
CA SER A 101 22.82 -12.18 19.95
C SER A 101 22.48 -13.27 18.92
N ASP A 102 23.52 -14.05 18.64
CA ASP A 102 23.51 -15.50 18.43
C ASP A 102 22.15 -16.20 18.59
N ASN A 103 21.69 -16.84 17.52
CA ASN A 103 21.02 -18.11 17.63
C ASN A 103 21.64 -19.06 16.61
N GLN A 104 22.70 -19.74 17.05
CA GLN A 104 23.02 -21.06 16.55
C GLN A 104 21.83 -21.97 16.88
N ASP A 105 21.14 -22.47 15.87
CA ASP A 105 20.46 -23.74 15.99
C ASP A 105 20.80 -24.57 14.76
N SER A 106 21.79 -25.44 14.95
CA SER A 106 22.07 -26.57 14.07
C SER A 106 21.61 -27.81 14.83
N PRO A 107 20.58 -28.52 14.35
CA PRO A 107 20.44 -29.93 14.64
C PRO A 107 21.13 -30.70 13.52
N SER A 108 22.30 -31.23 13.85
CA SER A 108 22.87 -32.39 13.18
C SER A 108 21.89 -33.57 13.29
N GLU A 109 21.36 -34.07 12.19
CA GLU A 109 20.87 -35.45 12.12
C GLU A 109 21.77 -36.24 11.18
N SER A 110 22.76 -36.86 11.82
CA SER A 110 23.46 -38.04 11.34
C SER A 110 22.58 -39.28 11.48
N ASP A 111 22.53 -40.06 10.41
CA ASP A 111 22.31 -41.51 10.31
C ASP A 111 21.81 -42.28 11.54
N GLN A 112 20.71 -43.03 11.36
CA GLN A 112 20.67 -44.45 11.71
C GLN A 112 19.42 -45.20 11.18
N SER A 113 19.71 -46.36 10.56
CA SER A 113 18.85 -47.51 10.18
C SER A 113 18.23 -47.52 8.78
#